data_AF-A0A8X6Y786-F1
#
_entry.id   AF-A0A8X6Y786-F1
#
_cell.length_a   1.000
_cell.length_b   1.000
_cell.length_c   1.000
_cell.angle_alpha   90.00
_cell.angle_beta   90.00
_cell.angle_gamma   90.00
#
_symmetry.space_group_name_H-M   'P 1'
#
loop_
_entity.id
_entity.type
_entity.pdbx_description
1 polymer ?
#
loop_
_entity_poly.entity_id
_entity_poly.type
_entity_poly.pdbx_seq_one_letter_code
_entity_poly.pdbx_strand_id
1 'polypeptide(L)'
;MWKHVLFMKVGKKSDTIDKEHENEIHKEASFWRMALQRVFEIILTLSKNYLAFRGHRENLSHEGYHGHFLTFVELVARYDLILRQVFDMPKDNDICF
;
A
#
# COMPACT_ATOMS: atom_id res chain seq x y z
N MET A 1 -37.73 34.28 26.52
CA MET A 1 -36.78 33.17 26.74
C MET A 1 -37.04 31.99 25.78
N TRP A 2 -37.41 32.21 24.51
CA TRP A 2 -37.63 31.10 23.54
C TRP A 2 -37.06 31.41 22.15
N LYS A 3 -36.23 32.45 21.99
CA LYS A 3 -35.50 32.70 20.74
C LYS A 3 -34.18 31.93 20.64
N HIS A 4 -33.66 31.39 21.76
CA HIS A 4 -32.40 30.63 21.78
C HIS A 4 -32.54 29.22 21.18
N VAL A 5 -33.73 28.61 21.22
CA VAL A 5 -33.95 27.28 20.63
C VAL A 5 -33.96 27.35 19.10
N LEU A 6 -34.28 28.51 18.51
CA LEU A 6 -34.25 28.69 17.06
C LEU A 6 -32.82 28.80 16.50
N PHE A 7 -31.81 29.08 17.35
CA PHE A 7 -30.41 29.13 16.95
C PHE A 7 -29.72 27.75 16.94
N MET A 8 -30.37 26.70 17.44
CA MET A 8 -29.95 25.29 17.21
C MET A 8 -30.47 24.72 15.89
N LYS A 9 -30.85 25.60 14.95
CA LYS A 9 -30.88 25.31 13.52
C LYS A 9 -29.66 25.92 12.79
N VAL A 10 -28.53 26.09 13.48
CA VAL A 10 -27.23 26.20 12.81
C VAL A 10 -26.91 24.81 12.23
N GLY A 11 -27.22 24.67 10.94
CA GLY A 11 -26.67 23.64 10.06
C GLY A 11 -27.05 22.20 10.40
N LYS A 12 -28.19 21.73 9.92
CA LYS A 12 -28.19 20.40 9.29
C LYS A 12 -27.37 20.50 8.01
N LYS A 13 -26.05 20.63 8.13
CA LYS A 13 -25.18 20.07 7.11
C LYS A 13 -25.09 18.62 7.51
N SER A 14 -25.59 17.77 6.62
CA SER A 14 -25.23 16.38 6.59
C SER A 14 -23.73 16.25 6.88
N ASP A 15 -23.36 15.78 8.07
CA ASP A 15 -22.02 15.29 8.43
C ASP A 15 -21.77 13.97 7.68
N THR A 16 -21.99 14.00 6.37
CA THR A 16 -21.67 12.91 5.46
C THR A 16 -20.24 13.18 5.04
N ILE A 17 -19.35 12.20 5.26
CA ILE A 17 -18.02 12.18 4.63
C ILE A 17 -18.24 12.61 3.18
N ASP A 18 -17.47 13.61 2.74
CA ASP A 18 -17.56 14.07 1.36
C ASP A 18 -17.38 12.84 0.46
N LYS A 19 -18.31 12.61 -0.47
CA LYS A 19 -18.26 11.43 -1.35
C LYS A 19 -16.94 11.39 -2.12
N GLU A 20 -16.33 12.54 -2.34
CA GLU A 20 -14.99 12.64 -2.92
C GLU A 20 -13.92 12.00 -2.02
N HIS A 21 -13.85 12.40 -0.74
CA HIS A 21 -12.91 11.82 0.24
C HIS A 21 -13.14 10.31 0.44
N GLU A 22 -14.40 9.86 0.49
CA GLU A 22 -14.72 8.43 0.60
C GLU A 22 -14.22 7.66 -0.62
N ASN A 23 -14.40 8.21 -1.82
CA ASN A 23 -13.91 7.61 -3.06
C ASN A 23 -12.37 7.52 -3.10
N GLU A 24 -11.65 8.52 -2.59
CA GLU A 24 -10.19 8.49 -2.50
C GLU A 24 -9.70 7.37 -1.58
N ILE A 25 -10.31 7.22 -0.40
CA ILE A 25 -10.01 6.14 0.54
C ILE A 25 -10.24 4.77 -0.12
N HIS A 26 -11.34 4.61 -0.84
CA HIS A 26 -11.63 3.36 -1.53
C HIS A 26 -10.65 3.05 -2.67
N LYS A 27 -10.21 4.06 -3.43
CA LYS A 27 -9.20 3.89 -4.48
C LYS A 27 -7.87 3.42 -3.87
N GLU A 28 -7.43 4.06 -2.79
CA GLU A 28 -6.19 3.71 -2.10
C GLU A 28 -6.26 2.29 -1.52
N ALA A 29 -7.36 1.95 -0.84
CA ALA A 29 -7.57 0.60 -0.32
C ALA A 29 -7.60 -0.46 -1.43
N SER A 30 -8.20 -0.15 -2.58
CA SER A 30 -8.20 -1.03 -3.75
C SER A 30 -6.80 -1.23 -4.30
N PHE A 31 -6.01 -0.16 -4.43
CA PHE A 31 -4.62 -0.22 -4.86
C PHE A 31 -3.78 -1.13 -3.94
N TRP A 32 -3.83 -0.92 -2.62
CA TRP A 32 -3.08 -1.75 -1.67
C TRP A 32 -3.54 -3.20 -1.65
N ARG A 33 -4.83 -3.46 -1.81
CA ARG A 33 -5.34 -4.84 -1.95
C ARG A 33 -4.74 -5.52 -3.17
N MET A 34 -4.66 -4.81 -4.29
CA MET A 34 -4.03 -5.32 -5.51
C MET A 34 -2.54 -5.58 -5.30
N ALA A 35 -1.81 -4.66 -4.67
CA ALA A 35 -0.39 -4.82 -4.36
C ALA A 35 -0.12 -6.03 -3.46
N LEU A 36 -0.85 -6.15 -2.34
CA LEU A 36 -0.72 -7.27 -1.40
C LEU A 36 -1.01 -8.62 -2.05
N GLN A 37 -2.01 -8.68 -2.93
CA GLN A 37 -2.30 -9.90 -3.67
C GLN A 37 -1.09 -10.37 -4.49
N ARG A 38 -0.38 -9.47 -5.18
CA ARG A 38 0.81 -9.82 -5.98
C ARG A 38 1.96 -10.30 -5.09
N VAL A 39 2.16 -9.66 -3.96
CA VAL A 39 3.16 -10.10 -2.96
C VAL A 39 2.84 -11.50 -2.45
N PHE A 40 1.57 -11.79 -2.14
CA PHE A 40 1.15 -13.12 -1.72
C PHE A 40 1.36 -14.18 -2.80
N GLU A 41 1.05 -13.89 -4.07
CA GLU A 41 1.30 -14.83 -5.16
C GLU A 41 2.80 -15.14 -5.32
N ILE A 42 3.68 -14.15 -5.17
CA ILE A 42 5.14 -14.38 -5.14
C ILE A 42 5.50 -15.29 -3.97
N ILE A 43 5.01 -15.00 -2.76
CA ILE A 43 5.31 -15.80 -1.57
C ILE A 43 4.84 -17.26 -1.75
N LEU A 44 3.60 -17.45 -2.20
CA LEU A 44 3.01 -18.76 -2.44
C LEU A 44 3.78 -19.53 -3.52
N THR A 45 4.21 -18.86 -4.59
CA THR A 45 5.00 -19.47 -5.66
C THR A 45 6.34 -19.97 -5.13
N LEU A 46 7.06 -19.16 -4.35
CA LEU A 46 8.34 -19.56 -3.77
C LEU A 46 8.18 -20.71 -2.77
N SER A 47 7.18 -20.64 -1.89
CA SER A 47 6.83 -21.70 -0.95
C SER A 47 6.56 -23.04 -1.63
N LYS A 48 5.71 -23.04 -2.67
CA LYS A 48 5.32 -24.25 -3.40
C LYS A 48 6.50 -24.91 -4.12
N ASN A 49 7.52 -24.13 -4.48
CA ASN A 49 8.70 -24.61 -5.19
C ASN A 49 9.91 -24.84 -4.26
N TYR A 50 9.71 -24.80 -2.93
CA TYR A 50 10.78 -24.97 -1.93
C TYR A 50 11.94 -23.97 -2.09
N LEU A 51 11.65 -22.80 -2.66
CA LEU A 51 12.65 -21.75 -2.85
C LEU A 51 12.74 -20.90 -1.60
N ALA A 52 13.96 -20.73 -1.08
CA ALA A 52 14.20 -19.84 0.04
C ALA A 52 13.88 -18.39 -0.34
N PHE A 53 13.10 -17.70 0.49
CA PHE A 53 12.75 -16.30 0.25
C PHE A 53 13.98 -15.38 0.25
N ARG A 54 14.87 -15.58 1.23
CA ARG A 54 16.07 -14.76 1.44
C ARG A 54 17.32 -15.41 0.86
N GLY A 55 18.30 -14.58 0.51
CA GLY A 55 19.64 -15.03 0.12
C GLY A 55 20.50 -15.36 1.34
N HIS A 56 21.77 -15.69 1.07
CA HIS A 56 22.77 -15.88 2.12
C HIS A 56 23.12 -14.58 2.87
N ARG A 57 22.86 -13.42 2.24
CA ARG A 57 23.10 -12.09 2.81
C ARG A 57 21.77 -11.37 3.00
N GLU A 58 21.58 -10.81 4.18
CA GLU A 58 20.39 -10.03 4.56
C GLU A 58 20.59 -8.53 4.32
N ASN A 59 21.81 -8.09 3.98
CA ASN A 59 22.10 -6.69 3.72
C ASN A 59 21.79 -6.29 2.26
N LEU A 60 20.84 -5.37 2.10
CA LEU A 60 20.51 -4.77 0.79
C LEU A 60 21.60 -3.78 0.30
N SER A 61 22.57 -3.46 1.15
CA SER A 61 23.64 -2.50 0.87
C SER A 61 24.84 -3.11 0.14
N HIS A 62 24.96 -4.43 0.09
CA HIS A 62 26.08 -5.10 -0.55
C HIS A 62 25.65 -5.64 -1.91
N GLU A 63 26.47 -5.41 -2.94
CA GLU A 63 26.27 -6.02 -4.25
C GLU A 63 26.21 -7.55 -4.12
N GLY A 64 25.17 -8.16 -4.70
CA GLY A 64 25.01 -9.62 -4.71
C GLY A 64 23.57 -10.09 -4.80
N TYR A 65 23.40 -11.41 -4.64
CA TYR A 65 22.11 -12.06 -4.67
C TYR A 65 21.34 -11.86 -3.35
N HIS A 66 20.20 -11.16 -3.40
CA HIS A 66 19.35 -10.83 -2.25
C HIS A 66 18.26 -11.86 -1.95
N GLY A 67 18.28 -13.02 -2.62
CA GLY A 67 17.28 -14.07 -2.44
C GLY A 67 16.17 -14.05 -3.48
N HIS A 68 15.44 -15.16 -3.57
CA HIS A 68 14.44 -15.35 -4.62
C HIS A 68 13.28 -14.38 -4.47
N PHE A 69 12.93 -13.97 -3.25
CA PHE A 69 11.84 -13.03 -3.02
C PHE A 69 12.11 -11.68 -3.69
N LEU A 70 13.23 -11.03 -3.37
CA LEU A 70 13.52 -9.71 -3.94
C LEU A 70 13.71 -9.79 -5.45
N THR A 71 14.41 -10.82 -5.95
CA THR A 71 14.57 -11.05 -7.39
C THR A 71 13.22 -11.22 -8.10
N PHE A 72 12.26 -11.94 -7.52
CA PHE A 72 10.93 -12.12 -8.12
C PHE A 72 10.10 -10.84 -8.05
N VAL A 73 10.16 -10.10 -6.94
CA VAL A 73 9.49 -8.78 -6.82
C VAL A 73 10.01 -7.81 -7.89
N GLU A 74 11.33 -7.70 -8.05
CA GLU A 74 11.97 -6.89 -9.09
C GLU A 74 11.57 -7.33 -10.50
N LEU A 75 11.54 -8.65 -10.75
CA LEU A 75 11.14 -9.21 -12.04
C LEU A 75 9.68 -8.86 -12.37
N VAL A 76 8.76 -9.10 -11.43
CA VAL A 76 7.33 -8.86 -11.64
C VAL A 76 7.05 -7.36 -11.78
N ALA A 77 7.74 -6.50 -11.01
CA ALA A 77 7.63 -5.04 -11.12
C ALA A 77 8.09 -4.49 -12.49
N ARG A 78 8.81 -5.27 -13.31
CA ARG A 78 9.11 -4.87 -14.71
C ARG A 78 7.88 -4.91 -15.62
N TYR A 79 6.86 -5.70 -15.27
CA TYR A 79 5.71 -5.98 -16.13
C TYR A 79 4.36 -5.66 -15.48
N ASP A 80 4.27 -5.65 -14.14
CA ASP A 80 3.06 -5.29 -13.40
C ASP A 80 3.13 -3.84 -12.91
N LEU A 81 2.20 -2.99 -13.36
CA LEU A 81 2.18 -1.56 -13.04
C LEU A 81 1.90 -1.27 -11.56
N ILE A 82 1.11 -2.11 -10.88
CA ILE A 82 0.80 -1.92 -9.46
C ILE A 82 2.05 -2.18 -8.63
N LEU A 83 2.74 -3.29 -8.91
CA LEU A 83 3.96 -3.63 -8.20
C LEU A 83 5.10 -2.67 -8.54
N ARG A 84 5.17 -2.16 -9.78
CA ARG A 84 6.08 -1.07 -10.16
C ARG A 84 5.84 0.19 -9.32
N GLN A 85 4.58 0.63 -9.19
CA GLN A 85 4.26 1.80 -8.39
C GLN A 85 4.67 1.65 -6.92
N VAL A 86 4.48 0.46 -6.33
CA VAL A 86 4.96 0.17 -4.97
C VAL A 86 6.50 0.18 -4.91
N PHE A 87 7.17 -0.36 -5.92
CA PHE A 87 8.63 -0.46 -5.97
C PHE A 87 9.30 0.92 -6.12
N ASP A 88 8.69 1.81 -6.90
CA ASP A 88 9.17 3.17 -7.17
C ASP A 88 8.72 4.20 -6.14
N MET A 89 7.86 3.81 -5.18
CA MET A 89 7.39 4.69 -4.12
C MET A 89 8.59 5.23 -3.32
N PRO A 90 8.61 6.54 -2.98
CA PRO A 90 9.67 7.11 -2.17
C PRO A 90 9.86 6.29 -0.91
N LYS A 91 11.10 5.90 -0.62
CA LYS A 91 11.42 5.29 0.67
C LYS A 91 11.40 6.40 1.70
N ASP A 92 10.53 6.29 2.69
CA ASP A 92 10.40 7.22 3.81
C ASP A 92 11.70 7.26 4.64
N ASN A 93 12.69 7.99 4.14
CA ASN A 93 13.83 8.48 4.91
C ASN A 93 13.64 9.95 5.31
N ASP A 94 12.53 10.59 4.94
CA ASP A 94 12.26 12.03 5.16
C ASP A 94 10.93 12.33 5.89
N ILE A 95 10.33 11.36 6.59
CA ILE A 95 9.23 11.65 7.53
C ILE A 95 9.76 11.58 8.97
N CYS A 96 10.07 12.75 9.54
CA CYS A 96 10.21 12.90 10.98
C CYS A 96 8.86 12.64 11.64
N PHE A 97 8.79 11.60 12.48
CA PHE A 97 7.85 11.57 13.60
C PHE A 97 8.40 12.41 14.75
#